data_AF-A0AAU9FAK3-F1
#
_entry.id   AF-A0AAU9FAK3-F1
#
_cell.length_a   1.000
_cell.length_b   1.000
_cell.length_c   1.000
_cell.angle_alpha   90.00
_cell.angle_beta   90.00
_cell.angle_gamma   90.00
#
_symmetry.space_group_name_H-M   'P 1'
#
loop_
_entity.id
_entity.type
_entity.pdbx_description
1 polymer ?
#
loop_
_entity_poly.entity_id
_entity_poly.type
_entity_poly.pdbx_seq_one_letter_code
_entity_poly.pdbx_strand_id
1 'polypeptide(L)'
;MAEEQLKADAANPAPTSPATNEPAKTPMKPSPPTLLSASGAEEEEQQTEKAVQAAAYSMRPAFGEMFPLPIVKNIMNSVMAEKLKDKTYDKDVAKTWTLEIADEVNQKIASNPKVRRYKHVVQVMLGQELGAGGFYNSRCCWDCDCDTSVSEVFTNTSIFCVCTVFGTYQY
;
A
#
# COMPACT_ATOMS: atom_id res chain seq x y z
N MET A 1 -42.25 7.19 -41.45
CA MET A 1 -43.39 7.17 -40.51
C MET A 1 -42.73 6.92 -39.15
N ALA A 2 -42.37 7.97 -38.40
CA ALA A 2 -43.24 8.83 -37.58
C ALA A 2 -43.57 8.14 -36.22
N GLU A 3 -43.54 8.75 -35.03
CA GLU A 3 -43.13 10.10 -34.55
C GLU A 3 -41.89 9.98 -33.60
N GLU A 4 -41.14 10.98 -33.10
CA GLU A 4 -41.27 12.45 -32.90
C GLU A 4 -41.82 12.94 -31.53
N GLN A 5 -41.49 14.19 -31.14
CA GLN A 5 -41.84 14.96 -29.91
C GLN A 5 -41.10 14.53 -28.60
N LEU A 6 -40.25 15.33 -27.91
CA LEU A 6 -40.19 16.79 -27.61
C LEU A 6 -41.36 17.22 -26.68
N LYS A 7 -41.26 18.11 -25.65
CA LYS A 7 -40.37 19.25 -25.35
C LYS A 7 -40.59 19.81 -23.90
N ALA A 8 -39.60 20.53 -23.33
CA ALA A 8 -39.73 21.64 -22.33
C ALA A 8 -40.31 21.35 -20.90
N ASP A 9 -40.20 22.22 -19.87
CA ASP A 9 -39.25 23.29 -19.43
C ASP A 9 -39.73 23.84 -18.03
N ALA A 10 -39.04 24.82 -17.42
CA ALA A 10 -39.51 25.78 -16.39
C ALA A 10 -39.32 25.50 -14.86
N ALA A 11 -38.19 26.01 -14.36
CA ALA A 11 -37.92 26.84 -13.16
C ALA A 11 -38.96 27.14 -12.02
N ASN A 12 -38.49 26.94 -10.76
CA ASN A 12 -38.66 27.77 -9.52
C ASN A 12 -40.10 28.01 -8.93
N PRO A 13 -40.29 28.56 -7.70
CA PRO A 13 -39.36 28.93 -6.62
C PRO A 13 -39.74 28.45 -5.20
N ALA A 14 -38.97 28.88 -4.19
CA ALA A 14 -39.25 28.72 -2.75
C ALA A 14 -40.38 29.64 -2.23
N PRO A 15 -40.91 29.37 -1.02
CA PRO A 15 -41.50 30.42 -0.17
C PRO A 15 -40.95 30.48 1.27
N THR A 16 -41.34 31.56 1.97
CA THR A 16 -40.67 32.17 3.13
C THR A 16 -41.38 31.90 4.49
N SER A 17 -40.67 32.17 5.59
CA SER A 17 -41.06 32.20 7.03
C SER A 17 -42.30 33.07 7.38
N PRO A 18 -42.78 33.13 8.65
CA PRO A 18 -42.20 34.09 9.62
C PRO A 18 -42.35 33.85 11.16
N ALA A 19 -41.58 34.64 11.94
CA ALA A 19 -41.92 35.26 13.25
C ALA A 19 -42.08 34.41 14.55
N THR A 20 -41.80 34.90 15.78
CA THR A 20 -41.07 36.09 16.32
C THR A 20 -41.02 36.01 17.87
N ASN A 21 -39.87 36.23 18.54
CA ASN A 21 -39.67 37.33 19.53
C ASN A 21 -38.32 37.30 20.30
N GLU A 22 -37.75 38.49 20.48
CA GLU A 22 -36.65 38.87 21.38
C GLU A 22 -37.25 39.64 22.62
N PRO A 23 -36.53 40.28 23.61
CA PRO A 23 -35.37 41.18 23.41
C PRO A 23 -34.26 41.32 24.51
N ALA A 24 -33.07 41.69 24.03
CA ALA A 24 -32.11 42.72 24.53
C ALA A 24 -31.70 42.90 26.03
N LYS A 25 -30.37 42.97 26.27
CA LYS A 25 -29.63 44.22 26.65
C LYS A 25 -28.07 44.13 26.65
N THR A 26 -27.41 45.11 26.02
CA THR A 26 -25.95 45.47 26.07
C THR A 26 -25.74 46.72 27.00
N PRO A 27 -24.54 47.35 27.27
CA PRO A 27 -23.30 47.50 26.42
C PRO A 27 -21.86 47.64 27.06
N MET A 28 -20.82 47.44 26.21
CA MET A 28 -19.51 48.16 26.00
C MET A 28 -18.42 48.48 27.09
N LYS A 29 -17.17 47.96 26.84
CA LYS A 29 -15.75 48.51 26.83
C LYS A 29 -15.33 49.78 27.64
N PRO A 30 -14.01 50.01 28.02
CA PRO A 30 -12.76 49.77 27.23
C PRO A 30 -11.47 49.34 28.02
N SER A 31 -10.27 49.51 27.43
CA SER A 31 -8.88 49.11 27.83
C SER A 31 -7.83 50.18 27.41
N PRO A 32 -6.49 50.10 27.64
CA PRO A 32 -5.61 49.56 28.70
C PRO A 32 -4.70 50.67 29.34
N PRO A 33 -3.57 50.40 30.08
CA PRO A 33 -2.23 50.30 29.43
C PRO A 33 -1.18 49.37 30.11
N THR A 34 0.04 49.37 29.55
CA THR A 34 1.19 48.41 29.62
C THR A 34 2.19 48.60 30.79
N LEU A 35 2.80 47.53 31.33
CA LEU A 35 4.27 47.25 31.40
C LEU A 35 4.74 46.18 32.42
N LEU A 36 5.47 45.17 31.89
CA LEU A 36 6.68 44.48 32.40
C LEU A 36 6.78 44.00 33.88
N SER A 37 6.86 42.67 34.11
CA SER A 37 8.13 41.97 34.45
C SER A 37 7.99 40.45 34.74
N ALA A 38 8.92 39.68 34.14
CA ALA A 38 9.58 38.45 34.60
C ALA A 38 8.82 37.16 35.06
N SER A 39 9.17 36.08 34.33
CA SER A 39 9.42 34.70 34.80
C SER A 39 8.25 33.70 34.87
N GLY A 40 8.48 32.50 34.28
CA GLY A 40 7.75 31.27 34.61
C GLY A 40 6.68 30.79 33.61
N ALA A 41 7.02 30.59 32.33
CA ALA A 41 6.14 29.89 31.36
C ALA A 41 6.87 29.20 30.18
N GLU A 42 8.19 28.98 30.24
CA GLU A 42 8.99 28.46 29.12
C GLU A 42 9.31 26.95 29.25
N GLU A 43 8.35 26.13 29.73
CA GLU A 43 8.60 24.71 30.02
C GLU A 43 7.77 23.70 29.18
N GLU A 44 6.71 24.10 28.46
CA GLU A 44 5.89 23.16 27.69
C GLU A 44 6.26 23.03 26.20
N GLU A 45 6.84 24.03 25.53
CA GLU A 45 7.18 23.94 24.09
C GLU A 45 8.49 23.19 23.80
N GLN A 46 9.36 22.97 24.79
CA GLN A 46 10.66 22.31 24.58
C GLN A 46 10.61 20.77 24.46
N GLN A 47 9.45 20.13 24.67
CA GLN A 47 9.33 18.67 24.52
C GLN A 47 9.19 18.20 23.07
N THR A 48 8.77 19.06 22.14
CA THR A 48 8.48 18.64 20.75
C THR A 48 9.74 18.57 19.87
N GLU A 49 10.68 19.51 20.01
CA GLU A 49 11.90 19.52 19.17
C GLU A 49 12.93 18.45 19.58
N LYS A 50 12.91 18.00 20.84
CA LYS A 50 13.79 16.91 21.29
C LYS A 50 13.35 15.51 20.83
N ALA A 51 12.19 15.36 20.21
CA ALA A 51 11.77 14.11 19.57
C ALA A 51 12.55 13.79 18.26
N VAL A 52 13.34 14.73 17.74
CA VAL A 52 14.24 14.51 16.60
C VAL A 52 15.64 14.05 17.06
N GLN A 53 15.96 14.15 18.35
CA GLN A 53 17.23 13.65 18.89
C GLN A 53 17.17 12.14 19.11
N ALA A 54 17.74 11.41 18.16
CA ALA A 54 17.86 9.95 18.14
C ALA A 54 16.51 9.21 18.21
N ALA A 55 15.80 9.21 17.06
CA ALA A 55 15.30 7.92 16.59
C ALA A 55 16.51 6.97 16.50
N ALA A 56 16.75 6.20 17.56
CA ALA A 56 17.91 5.34 17.68
C ALA A 56 18.00 4.48 16.41
N TYR A 57 19.19 4.42 15.80
CA TYR A 57 19.42 3.75 14.53
C TYR A 57 19.11 2.25 14.67
N SER A 58 17.85 1.90 14.46
CA SER A 58 17.31 0.58 14.73
C SER A 58 17.67 -0.33 13.58
N MET A 59 18.87 -0.92 13.71
CA MET A 59 19.39 -1.95 12.81
C MET A 59 18.46 -3.17 12.72
N ARG A 60 17.52 -3.34 13.65
CA ARG A 60 16.46 -4.36 13.57
C ARG A 60 15.10 -3.73 13.28
N PRO A 61 14.25 -4.35 12.45
CA PRO A 61 12.85 -3.95 12.29
C PRO A 61 12.11 -4.08 13.63
N ALA A 62 11.15 -3.19 13.89
CA ALA A 62 10.33 -3.30 15.09
C ALA A 62 9.39 -4.52 15.02
N PHE A 63 8.92 -5.00 16.17
CA PHE A 63 7.97 -6.12 16.23
C PHE A 63 6.66 -5.76 15.49
N GLY A 64 6.43 -6.38 14.34
CA GLY A 64 5.31 -6.09 13.43
C GLY A 64 5.69 -5.38 12.11
N GLU A 65 6.93 -4.90 11.98
CA GLU A 65 7.50 -4.35 10.73
C GLU A 65 8.23 -5.39 9.88
N MET A 66 8.34 -6.64 10.35
CA MET A 66 8.95 -7.74 9.59
C MET A 66 8.25 -7.95 8.24
N PHE A 67 9.02 -8.44 7.26
CA PHE A 67 8.51 -8.70 5.91
C PHE A 67 7.24 -9.59 5.94
N PRO A 68 6.12 -9.18 5.31
CA PRO A 68 4.82 -9.80 5.53
C PRO A 68 4.62 -11.08 4.70
N LEU A 69 5.40 -12.13 5.01
CA LEU A 69 5.46 -13.41 4.29
C LEU A 69 4.08 -14.00 3.93
N PRO A 70 3.07 -14.09 4.83
CA PRO A 70 1.78 -14.68 4.48
C PRO A 70 0.99 -13.86 3.44
N ILE A 71 1.15 -12.53 3.47
CA ILE A 71 0.48 -11.63 2.52
C ILE A 71 1.16 -11.75 1.16
N VAL A 72 2.49 -11.75 1.11
CA VAL A 72 3.27 -11.92 -0.12
C VAL A 72 2.98 -13.28 -0.76
N LYS A 73 2.94 -14.36 0.04
CA LYS A 73 2.53 -15.69 -0.39
C LYS A 73 1.17 -15.68 -1.09
N ASN A 74 0.16 -15.05 -0.47
CA ASN A 74 -1.19 -14.96 -1.03
C ASN A 74 -1.24 -14.11 -2.31
N ILE A 75 -0.50 -13.00 -2.37
CA ILE A 75 -0.36 -12.17 -3.57
C ILE A 75 0.22 -13.01 -4.73
N MET A 76 1.34 -13.72 -4.49
CA MET A 76 1.99 -14.56 -5.50
C MET A 76 1.03 -15.64 -6.01
N ASN A 77 0.37 -16.36 -5.11
CA ASN A 77 -0.58 -17.41 -5.46
C ASN A 77 -1.76 -16.85 -6.29
N SER A 78 -2.31 -15.71 -5.87
CA SER A 78 -3.42 -15.04 -6.56
C SER A 78 -3.05 -14.59 -7.97
N VAL A 79 -1.89 -13.92 -8.15
CA VAL A 79 -1.43 -13.46 -9.47
C VAL A 79 -1.13 -14.64 -10.39
N MET A 80 -0.44 -15.69 -9.90
CA MET A 80 -0.17 -16.88 -10.71
C MET A 80 -1.46 -17.60 -11.11
N ALA A 81 -2.40 -17.78 -10.19
CA ALA A 81 -3.69 -18.40 -10.48
C ALA A 81 -4.51 -17.58 -11.49
N GLU A 82 -4.61 -16.25 -11.31
CA GLU A 82 -5.33 -15.37 -12.21
C GLU A 82 -4.76 -15.41 -13.64
N LYS A 83 -3.43 -15.34 -13.77
CA LYS A 83 -2.75 -15.32 -15.07
C LYS A 83 -2.69 -16.68 -15.73
N LEU A 84 -2.46 -17.78 -15.01
CA LEU A 84 -2.03 -19.06 -15.60
C LEU A 84 -3.08 -20.19 -15.58
N LYS A 85 -4.20 -20.06 -14.86
CA LYS A 85 -5.21 -21.14 -14.71
C LYS A 85 -5.77 -21.70 -16.03
N ASP A 86 -6.04 -20.84 -17.00
CA ASP A 86 -6.76 -21.18 -18.24
C ASP A 86 -5.84 -21.10 -19.48
N LYS A 87 -4.52 -21.16 -19.29
CA LYS A 87 -3.52 -20.97 -20.36
C LYS A 87 -2.75 -22.25 -20.68
N THR A 88 -2.61 -22.53 -21.98
CA THR A 88 -1.71 -23.56 -22.50
C THR A 88 -0.31 -22.98 -22.71
N TYR A 89 0.74 -23.79 -22.54
CA TYR A 89 2.12 -23.37 -22.85
C TYR A 89 2.28 -22.94 -24.31
N ASP A 90 2.81 -21.74 -24.52
CA ASP A 90 3.36 -21.27 -25.78
C ASP A 90 4.70 -20.59 -25.50
N LYS A 91 5.74 -20.97 -26.25
CA LYS A 91 7.11 -20.48 -26.08
C LYS A 91 7.24 -18.98 -26.30
N ASP A 92 6.47 -18.41 -27.22
CA ASP A 92 6.58 -17.00 -27.57
C ASP A 92 5.82 -16.12 -26.57
N VAL A 93 4.67 -16.57 -26.08
CA VAL A 93 3.85 -15.83 -25.12
C VAL A 93 4.27 -16.07 -23.65
N ALA A 94 4.91 -17.20 -23.34
CA ALA A 94 5.43 -17.51 -22.00
C ALA A 94 6.37 -16.42 -21.46
N LYS A 95 7.18 -15.79 -22.32
CA LYS A 95 8.06 -14.67 -21.94
C LYS A 95 7.25 -13.47 -21.43
N THR A 96 6.20 -13.11 -22.16
CA THR A 96 5.30 -12.00 -21.81
C THR A 96 4.59 -12.28 -20.49
N TRP A 97 4.03 -13.49 -20.29
CA TRP A 97 3.39 -13.84 -19.02
C TRP A 97 4.37 -13.85 -17.84
N THR A 98 5.61 -14.29 -18.05
CA THR A 98 6.65 -14.26 -17.00
C THR A 98 6.96 -12.83 -16.55
N LEU A 99 7.07 -11.89 -17.50
CA LEU A 99 7.28 -10.47 -17.21
C LEU A 99 6.04 -9.85 -16.53
N GLU A 100 4.84 -10.09 -17.06
CA GLU A 100 3.59 -9.61 -16.44
C GLU A 100 3.43 -10.09 -14.99
N ILE A 101 3.71 -11.36 -14.70
CA ILE A 101 3.64 -11.91 -13.35
C ILE A 101 4.69 -11.27 -12.44
N ALA A 102 5.93 -11.08 -12.93
CA ALA A 102 6.98 -10.44 -12.17
C ALA A 102 6.63 -8.99 -11.82
N ASP A 103 6.17 -8.21 -12.80
CA ASP A 103 5.77 -6.80 -12.61
C ASP A 103 4.54 -6.66 -11.73
N GLU A 104 3.52 -7.50 -11.89
CA GLU A 104 2.29 -7.43 -11.07
C GLU A 104 2.56 -7.85 -9.62
N VAL A 105 3.35 -8.90 -9.38
CA VAL A 105 3.81 -9.27 -8.03
C VAL A 105 4.64 -8.15 -7.43
N ASN A 106 5.59 -7.57 -8.19
CA ASN A 106 6.41 -6.44 -7.75
C ASN A 106 5.56 -5.22 -7.34
N GLN A 107 4.58 -4.83 -8.18
CA GLN A 107 3.67 -3.72 -7.90
C GLN A 107 2.76 -3.99 -6.68
N LYS A 108 2.19 -5.19 -6.55
CA LYS A 108 1.33 -5.55 -5.40
C LYS A 108 2.14 -5.61 -4.09
N ILE A 109 3.41 -6.03 -4.13
CA ILE A 109 4.32 -5.95 -2.98
C ILE A 109 4.66 -4.50 -2.65
N ALA A 110 5.12 -3.72 -3.64
CA ALA A 110 5.53 -2.32 -3.45
C ALA A 110 4.39 -1.41 -2.96
N SER A 111 3.13 -1.73 -3.30
CA SER A 111 1.94 -1.03 -2.82
C SER A 111 1.63 -1.27 -1.34
N ASN A 112 2.25 -2.28 -0.70
CA ASN A 112 1.99 -2.62 0.68
C ASN A 112 2.81 -1.71 1.62
N PRO A 113 2.20 -0.90 2.51
CA PRO A 113 2.93 0.03 3.36
C PRO A 113 3.94 -0.66 4.30
N LYS A 114 3.78 -1.97 4.57
CA LYS A 114 4.68 -2.75 5.42
C LYS A 114 6.08 -2.99 4.82
N VAL A 115 6.27 -2.85 3.49
CA VAL A 115 7.59 -3.07 2.87
C VAL A 115 8.42 -1.79 2.69
N ARG A 116 8.01 -0.65 3.25
CA ARG A 116 8.70 0.65 3.03
C ARG A 116 10.20 0.67 3.38
N ARG A 117 10.67 -0.17 4.30
CA ARG A 117 12.10 -0.32 4.67
C ARG A 117 12.79 -1.56 4.07
N TYR A 118 12.09 -2.30 3.22
CA TYR A 118 12.60 -3.50 2.57
C TYR A 118 12.86 -3.25 1.08
N LYS A 119 13.97 -3.80 0.58
CA LYS A 119 14.17 -4.03 -0.85
C LYS A 119 13.76 -5.47 -1.15
N HIS A 120 13.00 -5.68 -2.22
CA HIS A 120 12.61 -7.01 -2.66
C HIS A 120 13.07 -7.30 -4.08
N VAL A 121 13.31 -8.59 -4.35
CA VAL A 121 13.64 -9.14 -5.66
C VAL A 121 12.65 -10.25 -5.97
N VAL A 122 12.01 -10.19 -7.12
CA VAL A 122 11.07 -11.22 -7.61
C VAL A 122 11.78 -12.03 -8.69
N GLN A 123 11.87 -13.35 -8.50
CA GLN A 123 12.33 -14.30 -9.51
C GLN A 123 11.13 -15.14 -9.95
N VAL A 124 10.83 -15.15 -11.25
CA VAL A 124 9.79 -15.99 -11.85
C VAL A 124 10.42 -16.93 -12.87
N MET A 125 10.08 -18.22 -12.80
CA MET A 125 10.52 -19.25 -13.73
C MET A 125 9.31 -20.04 -14.22
N LEU A 126 8.97 -19.87 -15.50
CA LEU A 126 7.85 -20.56 -16.16
C LEU A 126 8.40 -21.59 -17.15
N GLY A 127 7.88 -22.82 -17.10
CA GLY A 127 8.23 -23.89 -18.02
C GLY A 127 7.02 -24.75 -18.42
N GLN A 128 7.24 -25.65 -19.37
CA GLN A 128 6.23 -26.59 -19.84
C GLN A 128 6.26 -27.87 -18.99
N GLU A 129 5.10 -28.30 -18.53
CA GLU A 129 4.94 -29.56 -17.80
C GLU A 129 4.77 -30.71 -18.82
N LEU A 130 5.83 -31.50 -19.02
CA LEU A 130 5.85 -32.67 -19.92
C LEU A 130 6.21 -33.96 -19.16
N GLY A 131 6.00 -34.01 -17.85
CA GLY A 131 6.38 -35.14 -17.00
C GLY A 131 7.88 -35.30 -16.79
N ALA A 132 8.68 -34.28 -17.14
CA ALA A 132 10.11 -34.24 -16.85
C ALA A 132 10.34 -33.71 -15.43
N GLY A 133 11.06 -34.48 -14.60
CA GLY A 133 11.40 -34.04 -13.24
C GLY A 133 12.42 -32.90 -13.25
N GLY A 134 12.11 -31.81 -12.55
CA GLY A 134 13.02 -30.69 -12.31
C GLY A 134 13.10 -30.33 -10.82
N PHE A 135 14.20 -29.71 -10.40
CA PHE A 135 14.37 -29.21 -9.04
C PHE A 135 14.77 -27.73 -9.08
N TYR A 136 14.03 -26.90 -8.34
CA TYR A 136 14.35 -25.50 -8.11
C TYR A 136 14.96 -25.32 -6.71
N ASN A 137 16.03 -24.55 -6.61
CA ASN A 137 16.67 -24.23 -5.35
C ASN A 137 17.20 -22.79 -5.39
N SER A 138 17.13 -22.10 -4.25
CA SER A 138 17.77 -20.81 -4.04
C SER A 138 18.66 -20.88 -2.78
N ARG A 139 19.79 -20.20 -2.83
CA ARG A 139 20.74 -20.10 -1.71
C ARG A 139 21.00 -18.63 -1.45
N CYS A 140 20.86 -18.22 -0.19
CA CYS A 140 20.99 -16.83 0.24
C CYS A 140 21.99 -16.75 1.39
N CYS A 141 22.81 -15.69 1.40
CA CYS A 141 23.69 -15.33 2.50
C CYS A 141 23.24 -13.95 2.98
N TRP A 142 22.54 -13.91 4.11
CA TRP A 142 21.80 -12.75 4.59
C TRP A 142 21.57 -12.82 6.11
N ASP A 143 21.00 -11.77 6.72
CA ASP A 143 20.72 -11.75 8.17
C ASP A 143 19.51 -12.64 8.50
N CYS A 144 19.68 -13.57 9.46
CA CYS A 144 18.64 -14.50 9.87
C CYS A 144 17.46 -13.83 10.58
N ASP A 145 17.67 -12.65 11.17
CA ASP A 145 16.66 -11.97 11.98
C ASP A 145 15.84 -10.95 11.16
N CYS A 146 16.40 -10.41 10.08
CA CYS A 146 15.81 -9.33 9.29
C CYS A 146 15.38 -9.75 7.88
N ASP A 147 16.14 -10.64 7.21
CA ASP A 147 15.97 -10.97 5.79
C ASP A 147 15.21 -12.29 5.60
N THR A 148 14.32 -12.36 4.60
CA THR A 148 13.42 -13.52 4.43
C THR A 148 13.06 -13.79 2.96
N SER A 149 12.73 -15.05 2.63
CA SER A 149 12.17 -15.44 1.33
C SER A 149 10.85 -16.17 1.47
N VAL A 150 10.07 -16.13 0.39
CA VAL A 150 8.93 -17.00 0.14
C VAL A 150 9.00 -17.50 -1.30
N SER A 151 8.80 -18.80 -1.49
CA SER A 151 8.72 -19.45 -2.81
C SER A 151 7.39 -20.18 -2.94
N GLU A 152 6.67 -19.90 -4.02
CA GLU A 152 5.41 -20.54 -4.38
C GLU A 152 5.54 -21.24 -5.72
N VAL A 153 4.86 -22.38 -5.85
CA VAL A 153 4.79 -23.16 -7.08
C VAL A 153 3.33 -23.24 -7.53
N PHE A 154 3.08 -22.90 -8.78
CA PHE A 154 1.80 -23.09 -9.46
C PHE A 154 1.98 -24.11 -10.59
N THR A 155 1.08 -25.08 -10.66
CA THR A 155 1.11 -26.13 -11.70
C THR A 155 -0.27 -26.25 -12.35
N ASN A 156 -0.25 -26.42 -13.67
CA ASN A 156 -1.39 -26.65 -14.54
C ASN A 156 -1.16 -27.95 -15.34
N THR A 157 -2.14 -28.38 -16.12
CA THR A 157 -2.04 -29.52 -17.06
C THR A 157 -0.87 -29.41 -18.06
N SER A 158 -0.45 -28.19 -18.43
CA SER A 158 0.61 -27.99 -19.45
C SER A 158 1.78 -27.10 -19.03
N ILE A 159 1.71 -26.45 -17.87
CA ILE A 159 2.72 -25.48 -17.41
C ILE A 159 3.00 -25.63 -15.92
N PHE A 160 4.25 -25.35 -15.55
CA PHE A 160 4.65 -25.06 -14.18
C PHE A 160 5.21 -23.63 -14.11
N CYS A 161 4.98 -22.98 -12.97
CA CYS A 161 5.53 -21.67 -12.66
C CYS A 161 6.05 -21.70 -11.22
N VAL A 162 7.31 -21.33 -11.04
CA VAL A 162 7.93 -21.12 -9.72
C VAL A 162 8.18 -19.64 -9.56
N CYS A 163 7.57 -19.02 -8.56
CA CYS A 163 7.79 -17.64 -8.19
C CYS A 163 8.47 -17.60 -6.82
N THR A 164 9.57 -16.87 -6.69
CA THR A 164 10.28 -16.68 -5.43
C THR A 164 10.55 -15.20 -5.20
N VAL A 165 10.19 -14.73 -4.02
CA VAL A 165 10.43 -13.36 -3.56
C VAL A 165 11.47 -13.41 -2.45
N PHE A 166 12.50 -12.58 -2.58
CA PHE A 166 13.52 -12.33 -1.58
C PHE A 166 13.30 -10.92 -1.03
N GLY A 167 13.16 -10.77 0.29
CA GLY A 167 13.05 -9.48 0.98
C GLY A 167 14.28 -9.25 1.86
N THR A 168 15.08 -8.24 1.51
CA THR A 168 16.25 -7.80 2.27
C THR A 168 15.98 -6.48 2.96
N TYR A 169 16.28 -6.38 4.25
CA TYR A 169 16.11 -5.17 5.05
C TYR A 169 17.13 -4.11 4.65
N GLN A 170 16.68 -2.87 4.49
CA GLN A 170 17.58 -1.74 4.26
C GLN A 170 17.88 -1.01 5.57
N TYR A 171 19.13 -1.18 6.00
CA TYR A 171 19.82 -0.42 7.03
C TYR A 171 20.06 1.05 6.61
#